data_AF-L8PM22-F1
#
_entry.id   AF-L8PM22-F1
#
_cell.length_a   1.000
_cell.length_b   1.000
_cell.length_c   1.000
_cell.angle_alpha   90.00
_cell.angle_beta   90.00
_cell.angle_gamma   90.00
#
_symmetry.space_group_name_H-M   'P 1'
#
loop_
_entity.id
_entity.type
_entity.pdbx_description
1 polymer ?
#
loop_
_entity_poly.entity_id
_entity_poly.type
_entity_poly.pdbx_seq_one_letter_code
_entity_poly.pdbx_strand_id
1 'polypeptide(L)' 'MELEDGTIVSCDRFRVALCTCRRSRRYPWCDTSHRDRTRER' A
#
# COMPACT_ATOMS: atom_id res chain seq x y z
N MET A 1 -9.11 9.09 7.48
CA MET A 1 -7.90 9.41 8.28
C MET A 1 -8.30 10.57 9.14
N GLU A 2 -8.15 10.46 10.46
CA GLU A 2 -8.42 11.56 11.38
C GLU A 2 -7.14 12.38 11.55
N LEU A 3 -7.27 13.69 11.35
CA LEU A 3 -6.20 14.65 11.60
C LEU A 3 -6.20 15.03 13.09
N GLU A 4 -5.11 15.67 13.50
CA GLU A 4 -4.86 16.11 14.88
C GLU A 4 -5.90 17.13 15.37
N ASP A 5 -6.55 17.82 14.42
CA ASP A 5 -7.63 18.78 14.65
C ASP A 5 -9.03 18.12 14.71
N GLY A 6 -9.11 16.79 14.62
CA GLY A 6 -10.35 16.03 14.59
C GLY A 6 -11.03 15.98 13.21
N THR A 7 -10.45 16.58 12.18
CA THR A 7 -11.01 16.54 10.83
C THR A 7 -10.85 15.15 10.22
N ILE A 8 -11.95 14.58 9.72
CA ILE A 8 -11.92 13.33 8.96
C ILE A 8 -11.67 13.63 7.48
N VAL A 9 -10.52 13.19 6.98
CA VAL A 9 -10.27 13.13 5.54
C VAL A 9 -10.83 11.83 4.97
N SER A 10 -11.85 11.98 4.12
CA SER A 10 -12.38 10.93 3.25
C SER A 10 -11.93 11.14 1.81
N CYS A 11 -11.92 10.07 1.03
CA CYS A 11 -11.70 10.14 -0.41
C CYS A 11 -12.58 9.11 -1.07
N ASP A 12 -13.49 9.60 -1.90
CA ASP A 12 -14.44 8.83 -2.70
C ASP A 12 -13.84 8.27 -3.99
N ARG A 13 -12.65 8.75 -4.40
CA ARG A 13 -11.99 8.27 -5.61
C ARG A 13 -11.47 6.84 -5.45
N PHE A 14 -11.71 6.03 -6.47
CA PHE A 14 -11.07 4.72 -6.61
C PHE A 14 -9.55 4.90 -6.70
N ARG A 15 -8.80 4.20 -5.83
CA ARG A 15 -7.33 4.22 -5.83
C ARG A 15 -6.79 2.80 -5.93
N VAL A 16 -5.73 2.67 -6.71
CA VAL A 16 -4.95 1.44 -6.85
C VAL A 16 -3.50 1.71 -6.50
N ALA A 17 -2.83 0.73 -5.89
CA ALA A 17 -1.42 0.82 -5.59
C ALA A 17 -0.62 0.05 -6.64
N LEU A 18 0.41 0.70 -7.21
CA LEU A 18 1.33 0.07 -8.17
C LEU A 18 2.59 -0.43 -7.47
N CYS A 19 3.14 -1.53 -7.98
CA CYS A 19 4.38 -2.10 -7.48
C CYS A 19 5.59 -1.35 -8.04
N THR A 20 6.39 -0.73 -7.16
CA THR A 20 7.68 -0.11 -7.51
C THR A 20 8.89 -0.90 -7.03
N CYS A 21 8.69 -1.87 -6.12
CA CYS A 21 9.75 -2.70 -5.54
C CYS A 21 10.06 -3.97 -6.35
N ARG A 22 9.24 -4.29 -7.36
CA ARG A 22 9.29 -5.53 -8.18
C ARG A 22 9.16 -6.85 -7.42
N ARG A 23 8.70 -6.83 -6.17
CA ARG A 23 8.49 -8.05 -5.35
C ARG A 23 7.08 -8.61 -5.43
N SER A 24 6.17 -7.96 -6.16
CA SER A 24 4.78 -8.39 -6.22
C SER A 24 4.61 -9.66 -7.03
N ARG A 25 3.77 -10.57 -6.51
CA ARG A 25 3.33 -11.78 -7.23
C ARG A 25 2.20 -11.48 -8.22
N ARG A 26 1.65 -10.26 -8.22
CA ARG A 26 0.51 -9.82 -9.04
C ARG A 26 0.81 -8.55 -9.82
N TYR A 27 2.03 -8.43 -10.35
CA TYR A 27 2.47 -7.28 -11.14
C TYR A 27 1.42 -6.92 -12.23
N PRO A 28 1.09 -5.61 -12.44
CA PRO A 28 1.73 -4.40 -11.90
C PRO A 28 1.20 -3.93 -10.52
N TRP A 29 0.30 -4.68 -9.88
CA TRP A 29 -0.36 -4.26 -8.64
C TRP A 29 0.52 -4.45 -7.41
N CYS A 30 0.36 -3.59 -6.40
CA CYS A 30 0.98 -3.79 -5.10
C CYS A 30 0.14 -4.76 -4.26
N ASP A 31 0.72 -5.93 -3.92
CA ASP A 31 0.15 -6.97 -3.05
C ASP A 31 0.86 -7.01 -1.68
N THR A 32 1.51 -5.91 -1.28
CA THR A 32 2.27 -5.76 -0.02
C THR A 32 3.48 -6.69 0.15
N SER A 33 3.88 -7.48 -0.84
CA SER A 33 5.07 -8.35 -0.77
C SER A 33 6.38 -7.62 -0.44
N HIS A 34 6.45 -6.29 -0.62
CA HIS A 34 7.61 -5.50 -0.18
C HIS A 34 7.81 -5.44 1.32
N ARG A 35 6.74 -5.67 2.10
CA ARG A 35 6.77 -5.69 3.56
C ARG A 35 7.21 -7.01 4.13
N ASP A 36 7.29 -8.03 3.27
CA ASP A 36 7.74 -9.33 3.68
C ASP A 36 9.14 -9.21 4.30
N ARG A 37 9.20 -9.49 5.62
CA ARG A 37 10.43 -9.45 6.43
C ARG A 37 11.11 -10.81 6.47
N THR A 38 10.76 -11.74 5.59
CA THR A 38 11.56 -12.96 5.43
C THR A 38 12.87 -12.57 4.75
N ARG A 39 13.81 -12.12 5.59
CA ARG A 39 15.17 -12.61 5.45
C ARG A 39 15.06 -14.13 5.51
N GLU A 40 15.07 -14.73 4.34
CA GLU A 40 15.12 -16.16 4.14
C GLU A 40 16.49 -16.64 4.62
N ARG A 41 16.50 -17.24 5.82
CA ARG A 41 17.60 -17.99 6.47
C ARG A 41 18.89 -17.26 6.82
#